data_AF-A0A958JBE8-F1
#
_entry.id   AF-A0A958JBE8-F1
#
_cell.length_a   1.000
_cell.length_b   1.000
_cell.length_c   1.000
_cell.angle_alpha   90.00
_cell.angle_beta   90.00
_cell.angle_gamma   90.00
#
_symmetry.space_group_name_H-M   'P 1'
#
loop_
_entity.id
_entity.type
_entity.pdbx_description
1 polymer ?
#
loop_
_entity_poly.entity_id
_entity_poly.type
_entity_poly.pdbx_seq_one_letter_code
_entity_poly.pdbx_strand_id
1 'polypeptide(L)'
;MEHFEIIKMTIDILLVMAVMGLALCFAKSSSKGLDKQAGKIIELAGMLKNLVKQADSSGRSLNDQLLKRRSEMEKLLYEIESVESRINNSITSAEEQRSLLEIQAEKSKAQVSFSDRPSPSRGSDYDSPYSDERPGNYSVAYDSPASLNPHNSYSSAYSNSSIPQTQRVAEPASFNNSSYSYAPITKAKSHSSTNIYGEVLEEPSRQTAYGLNKQLEKTREPSKYERGFSESMQEIYEVAENLLNAGMDIRSVAARTKLPASEVQMLARMVKQESESRHQEVEEREEVVNSSQAEHDPRLGVLGGMRRLRQTL
;
A
#
# COMPACT_ATOMS: atom_id res chain seq x y z
N MET A 1 27.56 94.62 -24.13
CA MET A 1 28.14 93.56 -23.27
C MET A 1 27.16 93.20 -22.15
N GLU A 2 26.65 94.16 -21.38
CA GLU A 2 25.77 93.90 -20.22
C GLU A 2 24.46 93.15 -20.52
N HIS A 3 23.82 93.39 -21.67
CA HIS A 3 22.60 92.66 -22.05
C HIS A 3 22.80 91.14 -22.21
N PHE A 4 24.02 90.70 -22.56
CA PHE A 4 24.30 89.28 -22.75
C PHE A 4 24.37 88.52 -21.42
N GLU A 5 24.90 89.16 -20.37
CA GLU A 5 24.96 88.60 -19.02
C GLU A 5 23.57 88.50 -18.38
N ILE A 6 22.73 89.52 -18.59
CA ILE A 6 21.35 89.53 -18.10
C ILE A 6 20.55 88.38 -18.73
N ILE A 7 20.69 88.17 -20.04
CA ILE A 7 20.01 87.08 -20.75
C ILE A 7 20.45 85.71 -20.21
N LYS A 8 21.76 85.54 -19.97
CA LYS A 8 22.29 84.28 -19.42
C LYS A 8 21.74 83.97 -18.03
N MET A 9 21.72 84.96 -17.12
CA MET A 9 21.12 84.77 -15.78
C MET A 9 19.63 84.43 -15.86
N THR A 10 18.88 85.06 -16.76
CA THR A 10 17.45 84.73 -16.90
C THR A 10 17.21 83.30 -17.38
N ILE A 11 18.05 82.79 -18.28
CA ILE A 11 17.95 81.40 -18.77
C ILE A 11 18.27 80.42 -17.62
N ASP A 12 19.32 80.68 -16.84
CA ASP A 12 19.71 79.82 -15.72
C ASP A 12 18.61 79.77 -14.63
N ILE A 13 18.00 80.91 -14.30
CA ILE A 13 16.88 80.97 -13.34
C ILE A 13 15.67 80.19 -13.86
N LEU A 14 15.34 80.34 -15.15
CA LEU A 14 14.20 79.67 -15.76
C LEU A 14 14.41 78.15 -15.80
N LEU A 15 15.65 77.71 -16.03
CA LEU A 15 16.02 76.29 -15.99
C LEU A 15 15.92 75.72 -14.57
N VAL A 16 16.39 76.43 -13.55
CA VAL A 16 16.24 76.01 -12.15
C VAL A 16 14.77 75.90 -11.75
N MET A 17 13.95 76.89 -12.15
CA MET A 17 12.50 76.87 -11.89
C MET A 17 11.80 75.71 -12.61
N ALA A 18 12.20 75.39 -13.84
CA ALA A 18 11.66 74.25 -14.58
C ALA A 18 12.02 72.91 -13.91
N VAL A 19 13.27 72.73 -13.49
CA VAL A 19 13.72 71.53 -12.78
C VAL A 19 13.00 71.38 -11.44
N MET A 20 12.86 72.47 -10.69
CA MET A 20 12.18 72.46 -9.39
C MET A 20 10.67 72.20 -9.55
N GLY A 21 10.03 72.77 -10.58
CA GLY A 21 8.65 72.47 -10.93
C GLY A 21 8.44 71.00 -11.31
N LEU A 22 9.37 70.41 -12.06
CA LEU A 22 9.32 69.01 -12.47
C LEU A 22 9.51 68.07 -11.28
N ALA A 23 10.42 68.39 -10.35
CA ALA A 23 10.61 67.66 -9.10
C ALA A 23 9.35 67.70 -8.20
N LEU A 24 8.71 68.87 -8.07
CA LEU A 24 7.48 69.02 -7.31
C LEU A 24 6.30 68.29 -7.96
N CYS A 25 6.19 68.32 -9.29
CA CYS A 25 5.19 67.53 -10.02
C CYS A 25 5.41 66.03 -9.83
N PHE A 26 6.65 65.56 -9.84
CA PHE A 26 6.97 64.15 -9.57
C PHE A 26 6.65 63.74 -8.14
N ALA A 27 7.01 64.56 -7.15
CA ALA A 27 6.69 64.31 -5.74
C ALA A 27 5.16 64.27 -5.50
N LYS A 28 4.42 65.18 -6.15
CA LYS A 28 2.96 65.29 -6.00
C LYS A 28 2.21 64.19 -6.76
N SER A 29 2.71 63.76 -7.92
CA SER A 29 2.11 62.67 -8.71
C SER A 29 2.42 61.28 -8.13
N SER A 30 3.56 61.11 -7.44
CA SER A 30 3.97 59.83 -6.87
C SER A 30 3.10 59.40 -5.67
N SER A 31 2.72 60.35 -4.80
CA SER A 31 1.95 60.05 -3.57
C SER A 31 0.58 59.38 -3.84
N LYS A 32 -0.16 59.82 -4.87
CA LYS A 32 -1.52 59.30 -5.13
C LYS A 32 -1.54 57.96 -5.87
N GLY A 33 -0.47 57.61 -6.57
CA GLY A 33 -0.33 56.32 -7.28
C GLY A 33 0.20 55.22 -6.37
N LEU A 34 1.11 55.57 -5.46
CA LEU A 34 1.77 54.63 -4.54
C LEU A 34 0.79 53.97 -3.58
N ASP A 35 -0.21 54.68 -3.04
CA ASP A 35 -1.16 54.09 -2.09
C ASP A 35 -2.00 52.97 -2.72
N LYS A 36 -2.41 53.13 -3.97
CA LYS A 36 -3.15 52.09 -4.72
C LYS A 36 -2.26 50.90 -5.06
N GLN A 37 -0.98 51.13 -5.36
CA GLN A 37 -0.03 50.06 -5.60
C GLN A 37 0.35 49.34 -4.29
N ALA A 38 0.50 50.05 -3.19
CA ALA A 38 0.75 49.51 -1.87
C ALA A 38 -0.36 48.56 -1.43
N GLY A 39 -1.64 48.93 -1.66
CA GLY A 39 -2.77 48.04 -1.42
C GLY A 39 -2.67 46.71 -2.18
N LYS A 40 -2.34 46.75 -3.48
CA LYS A 40 -2.15 45.55 -4.30
C LYS A 40 -0.96 44.70 -3.85
N ILE A 41 0.14 45.34 -3.43
CA ILE A 41 1.33 44.63 -2.91
C ILE A 41 0.99 43.92 -1.60
N ILE A 42 0.22 44.56 -0.71
CA ILE A 42 -0.22 43.94 0.56
C ILE A 42 -1.15 42.76 0.29
N GLU A 43 -2.09 42.90 -0.65
CA GLU A 43 -2.99 41.81 -1.06
C GLU A 43 -2.21 40.62 -1.64
N LEU A 44 -1.26 40.90 -2.54
CA LEU A 44 -0.41 39.87 -3.15
C LEU A 44 0.50 39.19 -2.12
N ALA A 45 1.06 39.95 -1.17
CA ALA A 45 1.82 39.40 -0.05
C ALA A 45 0.93 38.52 0.85
N GLY A 46 -0.34 38.89 1.05
CA GLY A 46 -1.32 38.08 1.76
C GLY A 46 -1.61 36.76 1.05
N MET A 47 -1.87 36.81 -0.26
CA MET A 47 -2.07 35.61 -1.08
C MET A 47 -0.85 34.68 -1.05
N LEU A 48 0.36 35.23 -1.14
CA LEU A 48 1.59 34.44 -1.14
C LEU A 48 1.83 33.77 0.22
N LYS A 49 1.54 34.45 1.34
CA LYS A 49 1.57 33.84 2.69
C LYS A 49 0.56 32.71 2.84
N ASN A 50 -0.65 32.88 2.31
CA ASN A 50 -1.67 31.84 2.35
C ASN A 50 -1.27 30.62 1.51
N LEU A 51 -0.69 30.85 0.32
CA LEU A 51 -0.18 29.79 -0.55
C LEU A 51 0.94 28.99 0.12
N VAL A 52 1.90 29.67 0.76
CA VAL A 52 2.99 29.02 1.51
C VAL A 52 2.42 28.19 2.66
N LYS A 53 1.48 28.74 3.43
CA LYS A 53 0.84 28.01 4.53
C LYS A 53 0.08 26.77 4.03
N GLN A 54 -0.60 26.89 2.89
CA GLN A 54 -1.29 25.76 2.26
C GLN A 54 -0.30 24.70 1.79
N ALA A 55 0.79 25.10 1.12
CA ALA A 55 1.86 24.20 0.69
C ALA A 55 2.50 23.47 1.88
N ASP A 56 2.77 24.17 2.99
CA ASP A 56 3.31 23.57 4.21
C ASP A 56 2.33 22.56 4.82
N SER A 57 1.04 22.89 4.89
CA SER A 57 0.02 21.97 5.41
C SER A 57 -0.14 20.73 4.53
N SER A 58 -0.11 20.89 3.20
CA SER A 58 -0.17 19.80 2.24
C SER A 58 1.09 18.94 2.31
N GLY A 59 2.26 19.56 2.47
CA GLY A 59 3.54 18.86 2.63
C GLY A 59 3.58 18.00 3.90
N ARG A 60 3.08 18.53 5.01
CA ARG A 60 2.94 17.75 6.26
C ARG A 60 1.99 16.59 6.11
N SER A 61 0.80 16.82 5.56
CA SER A 61 -0.20 15.77 5.34
C SER A 61 0.33 14.66 4.42
N LEU A 62 1.08 15.01 3.36
CA LEU A 62 1.68 14.03 2.47
C LEU A 62 2.79 13.24 3.15
N ASN A 63 3.62 13.91 3.96
CA ASN A 63 4.67 13.24 4.74
C ASN A 63 4.08 12.26 5.77
N ASP A 64 2.97 12.62 6.43
CA ASP A 64 2.29 11.72 7.37
C ASP A 64 1.71 10.49 6.65
N GLN A 65 1.15 10.66 5.45
CA GLN A 65 0.70 9.53 4.62
C GLN A 65 1.85 8.63 4.18
N LEU A 66 3.01 9.20 3.83
CA LEU A 66 4.20 8.41 3.48
C LEU A 66 4.72 7.62 4.68
N LEU A 67 4.74 8.22 5.88
CA LEU A 67 5.12 7.53 7.10
C LEU A 67 4.15 6.41 7.45
N LYS A 68 2.84 6.62 7.26
CA LYS A 68 1.82 5.58 7.47
C LYS A 68 1.99 4.42 6.47
N ARG A 69 2.15 4.71 5.18
CA ARG A 69 2.40 3.66 4.18
C ARG A 69 3.70 2.91 4.44
N ARG A 70 4.73 3.60 4.92
CA ARG A 70 5.98 2.98 5.32
C ARG A 70 5.79 1.99 6.47
N SER A 71 5.08 2.38 7.53
CA SER A 71 4.84 1.48 8.66
C SER A 71 3.95 0.29 8.28
N GLU A 72 2.97 0.49 7.39
CA GLU A 72 2.16 -0.60 6.82
C GLU A 72 3.02 -1.59 6.02
N MET A 73 3.95 -1.10 5.19
CA MET A 73 4.90 -1.97 4.47
C MET A 73 5.85 -2.71 5.42
N GLU A 74 6.38 -2.05 6.45
CA GLU A 74 7.22 -2.69 7.47
C GLU A 74 6.46 -3.80 8.20
N LYS A 75 5.16 -3.60 8.50
CA LYS A 75 4.30 -4.63 9.07
C LYS A 75 4.10 -5.82 8.12
N LEU A 76 3.81 -5.58 6.85
CA LEU A 76 3.63 -6.65 5.85
C LEU A 76 4.93 -7.46 5.66
N LEU A 77 6.08 -6.80 5.65
CA LEU A 77 7.38 -7.48 5.58
C LEU A 77 7.58 -8.42 6.78
N TYR A 78 7.23 -7.97 7.98
CA TYR A 78 7.30 -8.80 9.18
C TYR A 78 6.35 -10.01 9.12
N GLU A 79 5.13 -9.82 8.61
CA GLU A 79 4.17 -10.92 8.41
C GLU A 79 4.68 -11.94 7.39
N ILE A 80 5.26 -11.49 6.27
CA ILE A 80 5.88 -12.37 5.26
C ILE A 80 7.04 -13.15 5.88
N GLU A 81 7.94 -12.49 6.61
CA GLU A 81 9.07 -13.14 7.29
C GLU A 81 8.57 -14.20 8.29
N SER A 82 7.49 -13.91 9.04
CA SER A 82 6.87 -14.89 9.94
C SER A 82 6.31 -16.10 9.18
N VAL A 83 5.64 -15.88 8.05
CA VAL A 83 5.10 -16.95 7.21
C VAL A 83 6.22 -17.78 6.60
N GLU A 84 7.29 -17.17 6.10
CA GLU A 84 8.48 -17.87 5.60
C GLU A 84 9.11 -18.74 6.67
N SER A 85 9.26 -18.24 7.90
CA SER A 85 9.76 -19.03 9.02
C SER A 85 8.87 -20.25 9.31
N ARG A 86 7.54 -20.09 9.27
CA ARG A 86 6.59 -21.21 9.45
C ARG A 86 6.68 -22.23 8.31
N ILE A 87 6.80 -21.77 7.06
CA ILE A 87 6.95 -22.65 5.89
C ILE A 87 8.25 -23.45 6.00
N ASN A 88 9.36 -22.79 6.33
CA ASN A 88 10.64 -23.47 6.49
C ASN A 88 10.60 -24.54 7.59
N ASN A 89 10.00 -24.23 8.74
CA ASN A 89 9.80 -25.21 9.81
C ASN A 89 8.88 -26.37 9.40
N SER A 90 7.87 -26.11 8.57
CA SER A 90 7.00 -27.16 8.05
C SER A 90 7.71 -28.05 7.03
N ILE A 91 8.59 -27.48 6.20
CA ILE A 91 9.39 -28.22 5.23
C ILE A 91 10.38 -29.13 5.95
N THR A 92 11.12 -28.62 6.94
CA THR A 92 12.07 -29.43 7.72
C THR A 92 11.36 -30.59 8.43
N SER A 93 10.20 -30.33 9.05
CA SER A 93 9.42 -31.39 9.68
C SER A 93 8.90 -32.44 8.68
N ALA A 94 8.49 -32.03 7.47
CA ALA A 94 8.07 -32.95 6.42
C ALA A 94 9.25 -33.78 5.87
N GLU A 95 10.43 -33.19 5.75
CA GLU A 95 11.66 -33.89 5.37
C GLU A 95 12.08 -34.92 6.42
N GLU A 96 11.99 -34.58 7.70
CA GLU A 96 12.21 -35.52 8.80
C GLU A 96 11.23 -36.69 8.74
N GLN A 97 9.93 -36.44 8.57
CA GLN A 97 8.92 -37.49 8.43
C GLN A 97 9.18 -38.38 7.20
N ARG A 98 9.55 -37.78 6.08
CA ARG A 98 9.90 -38.51 4.85
C ARG A 98 11.10 -39.43 5.09
N SER A 99 12.13 -38.95 5.78
CA SER A 99 13.31 -39.76 6.11
C SER A 99 12.97 -40.96 7.00
N LEU A 100 12.05 -40.79 7.96
CA LEU A 100 11.57 -41.88 8.82
C LEU A 100 10.78 -42.94 8.04
N LEU A 101 9.90 -42.50 7.13
CA LEU A 101 9.14 -43.42 6.28
C LEU A 101 10.06 -44.19 5.32
N GLU A 102 11.12 -43.56 4.81
CA GLU A 102 12.11 -44.21 3.95
C GLU A 102 12.85 -45.32 4.71
N ILE A 103 13.32 -45.04 5.94
CA ILE A 103 13.93 -46.06 6.81
C ILE A 103 12.96 -47.20 7.11
N GLN A 104 11.68 -46.89 7.36
CA GLN A 104 10.65 -47.90 7.62
C GLN A 104 10.37 -48.76 6.38
N ALA A 105 10.31 -48.14 5.20
CA ALA A 105 10.13 -48.84 3.93
C ALA A 105 11.30 -49.78 3.64
N GLU A 106 12.55 -49.31 3.83
CA GLU A 106 13.75 -50.14 3.69
C GLU A 106 13.75 -51.33 4.64
N LYS A 107 13.39 -51.10 5.92
CA LYS A 107 13.25 -52.17 6.93
C LYS A 107 12.18 -53.20 6.53
N SER A 108 11.04 -52.74 6.02
CA SER A 108 9.97 -53.65 5.56
C SER A 108 10.40 -54.48 4.35
N LYS A 109 11.14 -53.87 3.41
CA LYS A 109 11.70 -54.57 2.24
C LYS A 109 12.70 -55.65 2.65
N ALA A 110 13.54 -55.38 3.64
CA ALA A 110 14.47 -56.37 4.19
C ALA A 110 13.77 -57.53 4.94
N GLN A 111 12.59 -57.31 5.52
CA GLN A 111 11.80 -58.38 6.13
C GLN A 111 11.10 -59.27 5.10
N VAL A 112 10.58 -58.69 4.01
CA VAL A 112 9.93 -59.46 2.93
C VAL A 112 10.94 -60.35 2.21
N SER A 113 12.15 -59.86 1.92
CA SER A 113 13.20 -60.66 1.26
C SER A 113 13.68 -61.87 2.08
N PHE A 114 13.44 -61.90 3.39
CA PHE A 114 13.71 -63.08 4.23
C PHE A 114 12.64 -64.18 4.10
N SER A 115 11.42 -63.81 3.72
CA SER A 115 10.28 -64.73 3.59
C SER A 115 10.22 -65.41 2.21
N ASP A 116 10.82 -64.79 1.19
CA ASP A 116 10.94 -65.34 -0.17
C ASP A 116 12.08 -66.35 -0.33
N ARG A 117 12.65 -66.89 0.76
CA ARG A 117 13.59 -68.01 0.65
C ARG A 117 12.77 -69.21 0.15
N PRO A 118 12.95 -69.66 -1.11
CA PRO A 118 12.16 -70.76 -1.63
C PRO A 118 12.37 -71.95 -0.71
N SER A 119 11.29 -72.41 -0.09
CA SER A 119 11.28 -73.75 0.50
C SER A 119 11.75 -74.69 -0.62
N PRO A 120 12.72 -75.58 -0.39
CA PRO A 120 13.19 -76.50 -1.42
C PRO A 120 12.02 -77.40 -1.82
N SER A 121 11.28 -76.97 -2.84
CA SER A 121 10.23 -77.73 -3.49
C SER A 121 10.92 -78.83 -4.27
N ARG A 122 10.98 -79.98 -3.59
CA ARG A 122 11.26 -81.31 -4.13
C ARG A 122 10.56 -81.45 -5.48
N GLY A 123 11.36 -81.75 -6.50
CA GLY A 123 10.96 -81.78 -7.91
C GLY A 123 9.70 -82.58 -8.17
N SER A 124 8.88 -82.02 -9.06
CA SER A 124 7.76 -82.67 -9.72
C SER A 124 7.85 -82.26 -11.17
N ASP A 125 8.66 -83.00 -11.92
CA ASP A 125 8.71 -82.99 -13.37
C ASP A 125 7.35 -83.42 -13.92
N TYR A 126 6.57 -82.47 -14.42
CA TYR A 126 5.52 -82.76 -15.39
C TYR A 126 5.58 -81.72 -16.50
N ASP A 127 6.24 -82.14 -17.58
CA ASP A 127 6.08 -81.58 -18.93
C ASP A 127 4.58 -81.51 -19.28
N SER A 128 4.12 -80.34 -19.70
CA SER A 128 2.87 -80.19 -20.41
C SER A 128 3.07 -79.27 -21.61
N PRO A 129 3.22 -79.81 -22.84
CA PRO A 129 3.13 -79.06 -24.07
C PRO A 129 1.65 -78.97 -24.52
N TYR A 130 1.34 -78.02 -25.42
CA TYR A 130 0.03 -77.71 -26.04
C TYR A 130 -0.93 -76.86 -25.16
N SER A 131 -1.56 -75.77 -25.60
CA SER A 131 -1.84 -75.23 -26.95
C SER A 131 -2.17 -73.71 -26.91
N ASP A 132 -2.10 -73.11 -28.09
CA ASP A 132 -3.07 -72.19 -28.71
C ASP A 132 -3.36 -70.77 -28.18
N GLU A 133 -3.03 -69.84 -29.08
CA GLU A 133 -3.93 -68.84 -29.69
C GLU A 133 -5.00 -68.13 -28.82
N ARG A 134 -4.77 -66.83 -28.55
CA ARG A 134 -5.64 -65.74 -29.06
C ARG A 134 -5.15 -64.34 -28.66
N PRO A 135 -5.11 -63.35 -29.59
CA PRO A 135 -4.97 -61.94 -29.25
C PRO A 135 -6.37 -61.38 -28.92
N GLY A 136 -6.62 -61.13 -27.64
CA GLY A 136 -7.84 -60.48 -27.15
C GLY A 136 -7.58 -59.03 -26.79
N ASN A 137 -7.70 -58.13 -27.78
CA ASN A 137 -7.93 -56.71 -27.53
C ASN A 137 -9.25 -56.55 -26.77
N TYR A 138 -9.18 -56.27 -25.47
CA TYR A 138 -10.32 -55.74 -24.72
C TYR A 138 -10.06 -54.26 -24.46
N SER A 139 -10.49 -53.44 -25.42
CA SER A 139 -10.80 -52.04 -25.21
C SER A 139 -11.99 -51.96 -24.25
N VAL A 140 -11.72 -51.75 -22.96
CA VAL A 140 -12.76 -51.35 -22.01
C VAL A 140 -12.94 -49.84 -22.13
N ALA A 141 -13.98 -49.46 -22.86
CA ALA A 141 -14.54 -48.12 -22.83
C ALA A 141 -15.04 -47.84 -21.40
N TYR A 142 -14.40 -46.89 -20.72
CA TYR A 142 -15.01 -46.20 -19.58
C TYR A 142 -15.40 -44.80 -20.06
N ASP A 143 -16.60 -44.71 -20.65
CA ASP A 143 -17.36 -43.47 -20.64
C ASP A 143 -18.09 -43.38 -19.30
N SER A 144 -17.63 -42.49 -18.42
CA SER A 144 -18.47 -41.88 -17.39
C SER A 144 -17.86 -40.55 -16.95
N PRO A 145 -18.37 -39.42 -17.48
CA PRO A 145 -18.05 -38.10 -16.97
C PRO A 145 -18.91 -37.82 -15.73
N ALA A 146 -18.45 -38.27 -14.57
CA ALA A 146 -18.98 -37.78 -13.31
C ALA A 146 -18.15 -36.55 -12.89
N SER A 147 -18.69 -35.38 -13.19
CA SER A 147 -18.25 -34.11 -12.64
C SER A 147 -18.25 -34.17 -11.11
N LEU A 148 -17.08 -34.32 -10.50
CA LEU A 148 -16.89 -34.06 -9.08
C LEU A 148 -16.82 -32.54 -8.89
N ASN A 149 -18.00 -32.00 -8.62
CA ASN A 149 -18.21 -30.72 -7.94
C ASN A 149 -17.54 -30.79 -6.56
N PRO A 150 -16.51 -29.98 -6.21
CA PRO A 150 -16.14 -29.80 -4.82
C PRO A 150 -17.13 -28.81 -4.21
N HIS A 151 -18.32 -29.31 -3.85
CA HIS A 151 -19.18 -28.58 -2.92
C HIS A 151 -18.53 -28.64 -1.54
N ASN A 152 -17.79 -27.57 -1.26
CA ASN A 152 -17.28 -27.20 0.06
C ASN A 152 -18.46 -27.14 1.03
N SER A 153 -18.73 -28.27 1.68
CA SER A 153 -19.68 -28.38 2.78
C SER A 153 -18.87 -28.25 4.06
N TYR A 154 -18.68 -27.00 4.50
CA TYR A 154 -18.25 -26.72 5.87
C TYR A 154 -19.37 -27.19 6.81
N SER A 155 -19.31 -28.46 7.19
CA SER A 155 -20.10 -29.00 8.28
C SER A 155 -19.32 -28.77 9.56
N SER A 156 -19.67 -27.70 10.26
CA SER A 156 -19.21 -27.36 11.61
C SER A 156 -19.73 -28.41 12.61
N ALA A 157 -19.03 -29.54 12.71
CA ALA A 157 -19.23 -30.48 13.79
C ALA A 157 -18.45 -29.97 15.01
N TYR A 158 -19.21 -29.40 15.95
CA TYR A 158 -18.78 -29.14 17.31
C TYR A 158 -18.20 -30.42 17.93
N SER A 159 -16.88 -30.49 17.97
CA SER A 159 -16.14 -31.47 18.75
C SER A 159 -15.75 -30.77 20.06
N ASN A 160 -16.57 -30.96 21.08
CA ASN A 160 -16.18 -30.75 22.47
C ASN A 160 -15.02 -31.71 22.78
N SER A 161 -13.78 -31.27 22.57
CA SER A 161 -12.61 -31.90 23.16
C SER A 161 -12.26 -31.13 24.44
N SER A 162 -12.60 -31.76 25.55
CA SER A 162 -12.13 -31.45 26.89
C SER A 162 -10.62 -31.21 26.91
N ILE A 163 -10.26 -29.97 27.22
CA ILE A 163 -8.89 -29.53 27.50
C ILE A 163 -8.38 -30.29 28.74
N PRO A 164 -7.31 -31.09 28.65
CA PRO A 164 -6.60 -31.52 29.84
C PRO A 164 -5.89 -30.30 30.45
N GLN A 165 -6.12 -30.08 31.75
CA GLN A 165 -5.42 -29.08 32.56
C GLN A 165 -3.90 -29.25 32.42
N THR A 166 -3.28 -28.40 31.60
CA THR A 166 -1.85 -28.20 31.62
C THR A 166 -1.48 -27.32 32.81
N GLN A 167 -0.95 -28.02 33.81
CA GLN A 167 -0.01 -27.58 34.82
C GLN A 167 0.64 -26.21 34.53
N ARG A 168 0.36 -25.24 35.41
CA ARG A 168 1.00 -23.91 35.44
C ARG A 168 2.52 -24.07 35.54
N VAL A 169 3.22 -23.90 34.43
CA VAL A 169 4.65 -23.59 34.42
C VAL A 169 4.80 -22.11 34.72
N ALA A 170 5.68 -21.80 35.68
CA ALA A 170 5.94 -20.44 36.16
C ALA A 170 6.34 -19.51 35.02
N GLU A 171 5.72 -18.34 34.99
CA GLU A 171 6.10 -17.22 34.11
C GLU A 171 7.56 -16.83 34.39
N PRO A 172 8.43 -16.73 33.36
CA PRO A 172 9.73 -16.12 33.54
C PRO A 172 9.55 -14.62 33.80
N ALA A 173 10.35 -14.11 34.74
CA ALA A 173 10.35 -12.72 35.18
C ALA A 173 10.27 -11.74 34.01
N SER A 174 9.27 -10.88 34.07
CA SER A 174 9.11 -9.68 33.25
C SER A 174 10.45 -8.93 33.13
N PHE A 175 11.00 -8.88 31.92
CA PHE A 175 12.14 -8.04 31.62
C PHE A 175 11.75 -6.58 31.84
N ASN A 176 12.48 -5.94 32.74
CA ASN A 176 12.49 -4.51 32.97
C ASN A 176 12.57 -3.75 31.65
N ASN A 177 11.56 -2.91 31.37
CA ASN A 177 11.65 -1.83 30.40
C ASN A 177 12.67 -0.81 30.90
N SER A 178 13.92 -0.99 30.51
CA SER A 178 14.95 0.04 30.61
C SER A 178 14.57 1.19 29.68
N SER A 179 14.33 2.35 30.28
CA SER A 179 14.23 3.65 29.64
C SER A 179 15.34 3.86 28.60
N TYR A 180 14.99 3.80 27.33
CA TYR A 180 15.88 4.24 26.25
C TYR A 180 15.96 5.76 26.27
N SER A 181 17.03 6.24 26.91
CA SER A 181 17.56 7.59 26.75
C SER A 181 18.03 7.75 25.31
N TYR A 182 17.45 8.71 24.58
CA TYR A 182 17.92 9.12 23.26
C TYR A 182 19.29 9.79 23.39
N ALA A 183 20.36 9.05 23.09
CA ALA A 183 21.67 9.63 22.78
C ALA A 183 21.76 9.90 21.26
N PRO A 184 22.32 11.04 20.83
CA PRO A 184 22.45 11.38 19.42
C PRO A 184 23.47 10.46 18.71
N ILE A 185 23.05 9.86 17.61
CA ILE A 185 23.87 8.98 16.76
C ILE A 185 24.97 9.81 16.10
N THR A 186 26.19 9.71 16.63
CA THR A 186 27.39 10.19 15.94
C THR A 186 27.89 9.13 14.96
N LYS A 187 27.81 9.45 13.66
CA LYS A 187 28.64 8.95 12.54
C LYS A 187 29.17 7.51 12.68
N ALA A 188 28.36 6.55 12.26
CA ALA A 188 28.83 5.18 12.06
C ALA A 188 29.77 5.10 10.84
N LYS A 189 30.89 4.41 11.04
CA LYS A 189 31.90 4.07 10.03
C LYS A 189 31.29 3.20 8.93
N SER A 190 31.62 3.56 7.70
CA SER A 190 31.35 2.83 6.46
C SER A 190 31.80 1.37 6.60
N HIS A 191 30.85 0.43 6.56
CA HIS A 191 31.16 -0.98 6.42
C HIS A 191 31.55 -1.27 4.96
N SER A 192 32.66 -1.98 4.81
CA SER A 192 33.32 -2.40 3.56
C SER A 192 32.37 -3.14 2.60
N SER A 193 32.17 -2.61 1.40
CA SER A 193 31.49 -3.26 0.27
C SER A 193 32.45 -4.22 -0.44
N THR A 194 32.61 -5.41 0.15
CA THR A 194 33.28 -6.53 -0.51
C THR A 194 32.22 -7.52 -0.96
N ASN A 195 32.30 -7.97 -2.21
CA ASN A 195 31.45 -9.05 -2.70
C ASN A 195 31.82 -10.38 -2.03
N ILE A 196 30.97 -11.40 -2.18
CA ILE A 196 31.15 -12.76 -1.61
C ILE A 196 32.51 -13.39 -1.97
N TYR A 197 33.16 -12.93 -3.05
CA TYR A 197 34.49 -13.37 -3.48
C TYR A 197 35.67 -12.53 -2.94
N GLY A 198 35.43 -11.57 -2.05
CA GLY A 198 36.48 -10.75 -1.42
C GLY A 198 37.05 -9.63 -2.30
N GLU A 199 36.52 -9.43 -3.50
CA GLU A 199 36.91 -8.31 -4.37
C GLU A 199 36.24 -7.00 -3.90
N VAL A 200 37.04 -5.94 -3.83
CA VAL A 200 36.59 -4.58 -3.51
C VAL A 200 35.80 -4.06 -4.71
N LEU A 201 34.49 -3.85 -4.54
CA LEU A 201 33.68 -3.20 -5.56
C LEU A 201 34.16 -1.75 -5.71
N GLU A 202 34.77 -1.42 -6.85
CA GLU A 202 35.01 -0.04 -7.23
C GLU A 202 33.65 0.69 -7.27
N GLU A 203 33.41 1.58 -6.31
CA GLU A 203 32.21 2.40 -6.34
C GLU A 203 32.20 3.21 -7.65
N PRO A 204 31.14 3.11 -8.47
CA PRO A 204 31.03 3.96 -9.66
C PRO A 204 30.99 5.41 -9.18
N SER A 205 32.05 6.14 -9.50
CA SER A 205 32.20 7.56 -9.23
C SER A 205 30.86 8.31 -9.41
N ARG A 206 30.39 8.95 -8.34
CA ARG A 206 29.12 9.68 -8.24
C ARG A 206 29.09 10.97 -9.07
N GLN A 207 29.47 10.95 -10.34
CA GLN A 207 29.57 12.15 -11.17
C GLN A 207 28.74 12.16 -12.46
N THR A 208 27.96 11.12 -12.79
CA THR A 208 27.15 11.13 -14.04
C THR A 208 25.63 11.00 -13.87
N ALA A 209 25.11 10.85 -12.64
CA ALA A 209 23.68 10.63 -12.41
C ALA A 209 22.77 11.88 -12.43
N TYR A 210 23.31 13.08 -12.65
CA TYR A 210 22.53 14.33 -12.71
C TYR A 210 22.16 14.78 -14.14
N GLY A 211 22.62 14.07 -15.19
CA GLY A 211 22.40 14.46 -16.59
C GLY A 211 21.24 13.76 -17.31
N LEU A 212 20.94 12.50 -16.96
CA LEU A 212 19.98 11.68 -17.72
C LEU A 212 18.53 11.84 -17.25
N ASN A 213 18.28 12.09 -15.97
CA ASN A 213 16.91 12.30 -15.49
C ASN A 213 16.30 13.62 -15.97
N LYS A 214 17.11 14.62 -16.33
CA LYS A 214 16.63 15.91 -16.86
C LYS A 214 16.24 15.86 -18.35
N GLN A 215 16.64 14.81 -19.07
CA GLN A 215 16.24 14.60 -20.47
C GLN A 215 15.03 13.67 -20.61
N LEU A 216 14.67 12.93 -19.56
CA LEU A 216 13.47 12.08 -19.54
C LEU A 216 12.21 12.80 -19.04
N GLU A 217 12.34 13.85 -18.23
CA GLU A 217 11.19 14.71 -17.83
C GLU A 217 10.76 15.72 -18.91
N LYS A 218 11.55 15.92 -19.98
CA LYS A 218 11.26 16.93 -21.02
C LYS A 218 10.35 16.42 -22.16
N THR A 219 9.85 15.19 -22.08
CA THR A 219 9.07 14.59 -23.18
C THR A 219 7.83 13.84 -22.69
N ARG A 220 6.94 14.52 -21.97
CA ARG A 220 5.49 14.22 -22.01
C ARG A 220 4.72 15.33 -21.29
N GLU A 221 4.65 16.49 -21.91
CA GLU A 221 3.48 17.34 -21.63
C GLU A 221 2.26 16.58 -22.17
N PRO A 222 1.25 16.27 -21.34
CA PRO A 222 0.02 15.67 -21.82
C PRO A 222 -0.57 16.64 -22.83
N SER A 223 -0.67 16.20 -24.08
CA SER A 223 -1.23 17.02 -25.14
C SER A 223 -2.61 17.48 -24.69
N LYS A 224 -2.98 18.74 -24.96
CA LYS A 224 -4.30 19.30 -24.59
C LYS A 224 -5.50 18.50 -25.13
N TYR A 225 -5.25 17.53 -26.02
CA TYR A 225 -6.24 16.58 -26.55
C TYR A 225 -6.49 15.36 -25.63
N GLU A 226 -5.59 15.02 -24.69
CA GLU A 226 -5.80 13.90 -23.76
C GLU A 226 -6.73 14.26 -22.58
N ARG A 227 -6.81 15.54 -22.20
CA ARG A 227 -7.63 15.98 -21.06
C ARG A 227 -9.13 15.79 -21.31
N GLY A 228 -9.60 15.99 -22.55
CA GLY A 228 -11.01 15.75 -22.90
C GLY A 228 -11.35 14.26 -23.00
N PHE A 229 -10.39 13.41 -23.38
CA PHE A 229 -10.60 11.97 -23.46
C PHE A 229 -10.71 11.35 -22.07
N SER A 230 -9.90 11.80 -21.10
CA SER A 230 -9.98 11.32 -19.71
C SER A 230 -11.30 11.64 -19.03
N GLU A 231 -11.85 12.84 -19.26
CA GLU A 231 -13.16 13.23 -18.69
C GLU A 231 -14.29 12.37 -19.27
N SER A 232 -14.32 12.21 -20.60
CA SER A 232 -15.32 11.35 -21.25
C SER A 232 -15.24 9.88 -20.84
N MET A 233 -14.02 9.38 -20.57
CA MET A 233 -13.83 8.01 -20.13
C MET A 233 -14.27 7.82 -18.68
N GLN A 234 -14.04 8.80 -17.82
CA GLN A 234 -14.50 8.78 -16.43
C GLN A 234 -16.03 8.76 -16.34
N GLU A 235 -16.73 9.54 -17.16
CA GLU A 235 -18.20 9.49 -17.25
C GLU A 235 -18.70 8.08 -17.65
N ILE A 236 -18.02 7.40 -18.57
CA ILE A 236 -18.37 6.03 -18.99
C ILE A 236 -18.20 5.04 -17.82
N TYR A 237 -17.15 5.21 -17.00
CA TYR A 237 -16.92 4.39 -15.82
C TYR A 237 -17.98 4.63 -14.74
N GLU A 238 -18.37 5.89 -14.49
CA GLU A 238 -19.44 6.24 -13.54
C GLU A 238 -20.79 5.66 -13.99
N VAL A 239 -21.11 5.71 -15.28
CA VAL A 239 -22.31 5.04 -15.82
C VAL A 239 -22.20 3.53 -15.61
N ALA A 240 -21.06 2.91 -15.90
CA ALA A 240 -20.87 1.47 -15.69
C ALA A 240 -21.09 1.06 -14.22
N GLU A 241 -20.54 1.82 -13.28
CA GLU A 241 -20.69 1.61 -11.85
C GLU A 241 -22.16 1.72 -11.40
N ASN A 242 -22.87 2.77 -11.82
CA ASN A 242 -24.30 2.93 -11.51
C ASN A 242 -25.15 1.76 -12.02
N LEU A 243 -24.82 1.24 -13.21
CA LEU A 243 -25.50 0.10 -13.81
C LEU A 243 -25.20 -1.22 -13.09
N LEU A 244 -23.97 -1.40 -12.59
CA LEU A 244 -23.59 -2.55 -11.76
C LEU A 244 -24.25 -2.48 -10.38
N ASN A 245 -24.32 -1.30 -9.76
CA ASN A 245 -25.05 -1.07 -8.51
C ASN A 245 -26.55 -1.33 -8.65
N ALA A 246 -27.13 -1.12 -9.84
CA ALA A 246 -28.51 -1.49 -10.15
C ALA A 246 -28.72 -3.01 -10.36
N GLY A 247 -27.67 -3.83 -10.26
CA GLY A 247 -27.74 -5.29 -10.39
C GLY A 247 -27.80 -5.81 -11.82
N MET A 248 -27.38 -5.01 -12.82
CA MET A 248 -27.37 -5.50 -14.20
C MET A 248 -26.17 -6.41 -14.50
N ASP A 249 -26.39 -7.38 -15.38
CA ASP A 249 -25.36 -8.32 -15.82
C ASP A 249 -24.16 -7.63 -16.50
N ILE A 250 -22.95 -8.14 -16.23
CA ILE A 250 -21.66 -7.65 -16.77
C ILE A 250 -21.70 -7.50 -18.30
N ARG A 251 -22.31 -8.45 -19.01
CA ARG A 251 -22.42 -8.41 -20.48
C ARG A 251 -23.30 -7.26 -20.96
N SER A 252 -24.40 -7.00 -20.26
CA SER A 252 -25.33 -5.92 -20.57
C SER A 252 -24.72 -4.55 -20.28
N VAL A 253 -23.94 -4.44 -19.19
CA VAL A 253 -23.17 -3.22 -18.86
C VAL A 253 -22.10 -2.96 -19.93
N ALA A 254 -21.29 -3.96 -20.27
CA ALA A 254 -20.26 -3.86 -21.31
C ALA A 254 -20.82 -3.42 -22.67
N ALA A 255 -21.96 -3.99 -23.09
CA ALA A 255 -22.62 -3.61 -24.34
C ALA A 255 -23.11 -2.15 -24.33
N ARG A 256 -23.58 -1.64 -23.18
CA ARG A 256 -24.08 -0.27 -23.04
C ARG A 256 -22.96 0.77 -22.95
N THR A 257 -21.90 0.47 -22.21
CA THR A 257 -20.79 1.41 -21.94
C THR A 257 -19.68 1.32 -22.98
N LYS A 258 -19.73 0.30 -23.86
CA LYS A 258 -18.69 -0.04 -24.83
C LYS A 258 -17.34 -0.36 -24.19
N LEU A 259 -17.33 -0.69 -22.89
CA LEU A 259 -16.15 -1.17 -22.18
C LEU A 259 -15.93 -2.66 -22.46
N PRO A 260 -14.69 -3.13 -22.54
CA PRO A 260 -14.39 -4.55 -22.63
C PRO A 260 -14.89 -5.28 -21.37
N ALA A 261 -15.40 -6.50 -21.55
CA ALA A 261 -16.01 -7.28 -20.47
C ALA A 261 -15.03 -7.54 -19.30
N SER A 262 -13.73 -7.59 -19.56
CA SER A 262 -12.68 -7.71 -18.53
C SER A 262 -12.60 -6.50 -17.60
N GLU A 263 -12.72 -5.28 -18.14
CA GLU A 263 -12.72 -4.05 -17.34
C GLU A 263 -13.99 -3.94 -16.50
N VAL A 264 -15.14 -4.27 -17.08
CA VAL A 264 -16.41 -4.30 -16.34
C VAL A 264 -16.39 -5.35 -15.23
N GLN A 265 -15.75 -6.50 -15.46
CA GLN A 265 -15.58 -7.52 -14.43
C GLN A 265 -14.66 -7.03 -13.28
N MET A 266 -13.62 -6.26 -13.59
CA MET A 266 -12.77 -5.63 -12.59
C MET A 266 -13.54 -4.58 -11.78
N LEU A 267 -14.30 -3.70 -12.45
CA LEU A 267 -15.18 -2.72 -11.78
C LEU A 267 -16.19 -3.40 -10.86
N ALA A 268 -16.82 -4.49 -11.31
CA ALA A 268 -17.77 -5.24 -10.50
C ALA A 268 -17.15 -5.79 -9.21
N ARG A 269 -15.87 -6.21 -9.25
CA ARG A 269 -15.13 -6.63 -8.04
C ARG A 269 -14.85 -5.45 -7.11
N MET A 270 -14.42 -4.32 -7.65
CA MET A 270 -14.17 -3.10 -6.87
C MET A 270 -15.43 -2.57 -6.20
N VAL A 271 -16.53 -2.45 -6.95
CA VAL A 271 -17.83 -1.97 -6.44
C VAL A 271 -18.36 -2.90 -5.34
N LYS A 272 -18.24 -4.23 -5.54
CA LYS A 272 -18.61 -5.21 -4.51
C LYS A 272 -17.79 -5.01 -3.24
N GLN A 273 -16.47 -4.90 -3.37
CA GLN A 273 -15.56 -4.68 -2.23
C GLN A 273 -15.89 -3.35 -1.51
N GLU A 274 -16.15 -2.27 -2.24
CA GLU A 274 -16.52 -0.98 -1.65
C GLU A 274 -17.86 -1.07 -0.91
N SER A 275 -18.86 -1.75 -1.48
CA SER A 275 -20.16 -1.93 -0.82
C SER A 275 -20.03 -2.71 0.49
N GLU A 276 -19.18 -3.74 0.53
CA GLU A 276 -18.90 -4.53 1.74
C GLU A 276 -18.17 -3.68 2.80
N SER A 277 -17.19 -2.86 2.40
CA SER A 277 -16.50 -1.94 3.31
C SER A 277 -17.43 -0.86 3.88
N ARG A 278 -18.30 -0.28 3.06
CA ARG A 278 -19.28 0.72 3.53
C ARG A 278 -20.29 0.12 4.52
N HIS A 279 -20.70 -1.13 4.32
CA HIS A 279 -21.60 -1.79 5.26
C HIS A 279 -20.92 -2.04 6.62
N GLN A 280 -19.65 -2.45 6.64
CA GLN A 280 -18.89 -2.61 7.89
C GLN A 280 -18.75 -1.28 8.66
N GLU A 281 -18.47 -0.17 7.96
CA GLU A 281 -18.37 1.14 8.62
C GLU A 281 -19.70 1.63 9.24
N VAL A 282 -20.83 1.28 8.63
CA VAL A 282 -22.16 1.64 9.17
C VAL A 282 -22.49 0.76 10.38
N GLU A 283 -22.21 -0.53 10.33
CA GLU A 283 -22.43 -1.46 11.43
C GLU A 283 -21.59 -1.08 12.66
N GLU A 284 -20.30 -0.74 12.49
CA GLU A 284 -19.44 -0.25 13.57
C GLU A 284 -19.97 1.07 14.18
N ARG A 285 -20.54 1.97 13.37
CA ARG A 285 -21.12 3.22 13.89
C ARG A 285 -22.42 3.00 14.67
N GLU A 286 -23.26 2.06 14.24
CA GLU A 286 -24.49 1.73 14.97
C GLU A 286 -24.19 1.04 16.31
N GLU A 287 -23.16 0.20 16.40
CA GLU A 287 -22.72 -0.39 17.66
C GLU A 287 -22.18 0.65 18.66
N VAL A 288 -21.49 1.69 18.20
CA VAL A 288 -20.98 2.77 19.06
C VAL A 288 -22.12 3.66 19.59
N VAL A 289 -23.17 3.88 18.81
CA VAL A 289 -24.34 4.67 19.25
C VAL A 289 -25.21 3.88 20.23
N ASN A 290 -25.35 2.56 20.08
CA ASN A 290 -26.09 1.74 21.04
C ASN A 290 -25.33 1.48 22.35
N SER A 291 -24.00 1.33 22.29
CA SER A 291 -23.18 1.13 23.51
C SER A 291 -23.08 2.37 24.40
N SER A 292 -23.28 3.58 23.86
CA SER A 292 -23.25 4.83 24.64
C SER A 292 -24.56 5.17 25.36
N GLN A 293 -25.66 4.43 25.12
CA GLN A 293 -26.92 4.58 25.87
C GLN A 293 -27.13 3.54 26.99
N ALA A 294 -26.31 2.48 27.05
CA ALA A 294 -26.52 1.37 27.99
C ALA A 294 -25.95 1.57 29.41
N GLU A 295 -25.19 2.64 29.69
CA GLU A 295 -24.56 2.88 31.01
C GLU A 295 -25.01 4.18 31.70
N HIS A 296 -26.22 4.68 31.42
CA HIS A 296 -26.83 5.69 32.30
C HIS A 296 -27.60 4.98 33.41
N ASP A 297 -26.88 4.57 34.46
CA ASP A 297 -27.48 4.13 35.72
C ASP A 297 -28.35 5.28 36.27
N PRO A 298 -29.69 5.13 36.31
CA PRO A 298 -30.59 6.18 36.77
C PRO A 298 -30.42 6.52 38.27
N ARG A 299 -29.58 5.77 39.00
CA ARG A 299 -29.25 6.03 40.41
C ARG A 299 -28.09 7.01 40.59
N LEU A 300 -27.27 7.27 39.57
CA LEU A 300 -26.22 8.30 39.61
C LEU A 300 -26.81 9.67 39.22
N GLY A 301 -27.68 10.18 40.08
CA GLY A 301 -28.25 11.51 39.95
C GLY A 301 -27.19 12.63 39.94
N VAL A 302 -27.36 13.55 38.98
CA VAL A 302 -27.12 15.00 39.08
C VAL A 302 -25.67 15.52 39.15
N LEU A 303 -24.63 14.72 39.41
CA LEU A 303 -23.25 15.26 39.58
C LEU A 303 -22.33 15.23 38.35
N GLY A 304 -22.78 14.73 37.19
CA GLY A 304 -21.90 14.44 36.04
C GLY A 304 -21.40 15.63 35.18
N GLY A 305 -21.79 16.87 35.48
CA GLY A 305 -21.55 18.01 34.59
C GLY A 305 -20.42 18.98 34.98
N MET A 306 -19.74 18.80 36.11
CA MET A 306 -18.82 19.82 36.63
C MET A 306 -17.43 19.72 36.01
N ARG A 307 -17.33 20.25 34.78
CA ARG A 307 -16.09 20.41 34.00
C ARG A 307 -15.12 21.33 34.77
N ARG A 308 -14.09 20.75 35.40
CA ARG A 308 -13.00 21.51 36.06
C ARG A 308 -12.28 22.38 35.04
N LEU A 309 -12.50 23.69 35.09
CA LEU A 309 -11.66 24.70 34.45
C LEU A 309 -10.29 24.69 35.12
N ARG A 310 -9.27 24.15 34.42
CA ARG A 310 -7.87 24.32 34.82
C ARG A 310 -7.46 25.76 34.56
N GLN A 311 -7.28 26.51 35.64
CA GLN A 311 -6.64 27.82 35.62
C GLN A 311 -5.13 27.58 35.65
N THR A 312 -4.46 27.81 34.52
CA THR A 312 -3.00 27.87 34.45
C THR A 312 -2.56 29.29 34.83
N LEU A 313 -1.75 29.40 35.88
CA LEU A 313 -0.98 30.59 36.27
C LEU A 313 0.39 30.55 35.59
#